data_AF-A0A6C0B1Z6-F1
#
_entry.id   AF-A0A6C0B1Z6-F1
#
_cell.length_a   1.000
_cell.length_b   1.000
_cell.length_c   1.000
_cell.angle_alpha   90.00
_cell.angle_beta   90.00
_cell.angle_gamma   90.00
#
_symmetry.space_group_name_H-M   'P 1'
#
loop_
_entity.id
_entity.type
_entity.pdbx_description
1 polymer ?
#
loop_
_entity_poly.entity_id
_entity_poly.type
_entity_poly.pdbx_seq_one_letter_code
_entity_poly.pdbx_strand_id
1 'polypeptide(L)'
;MEIEEDSPKDSKMDEGYQRYMRLHAIVQEINSKPMSRTTEWYTEHNHLLHMYDCHFKTGFTDLHPEITDPIFRANCARLDLLINKLMKEFDSYHWFSLYDYLQFNKTAIAVVDAVHSSIEMADADDEISNMFAGLSV
;
A
#
# COMPACT_ATOMS: atom_id res chain seq x y z
N MET A 1 -30.58 26.84 8.65
CA MET A 1 -29.11 26.92 8.60
C MET A 1 -28.64 25.77 9.45
N GLU A 2 -28.65 24.58 8.86
CA GLU A 2 -28.26 23.36 9.54
C GLU A 2 -26.75 23.22 9.35
N ILE A 3 -26.04 23.21 10.47
CA ILE A 3 -24.61 22.95 10.52
C ILE A 3 -24.52 21.44 10.37
N GLU A 4 -24.27 20.97 9.15
CA GLU A 4 -23.91 19.57 8.91
C GLU A 4 -22.57 19.34 9.61
N GLU A 5 -22.62 18.55 10.68
CA GLU A 5 -21.47 18.07 11.42
C GLU A 5 -20.60 17.24 10.47
N ASP A 6 -19.52 17.86 9.98
CA ASP A 6 -18.47 17.24 9.20
C ASP A 6 -17.88 16.06 9.99
N SER A 7 -18.31 14.85 9.61
CA SER A 7 -18.02 13.64 10.34
C SER A 7 -16.57 13.19 10.03
N PRO A 8 -15.75 12.76 11.00
CA PRO A 8 -14.34 12.40 10.79
C PRO A 8 -14.09 11.19 9.85
N LYS A 9 -15.15 10.60 9.29
CA LYS A 9 -15.10 9.43 8.41
C LYS A 9 -14.69 9.78 6.97
N ASP A 10 -15.03 10.97 6.47
CA ASP A 10 -14.77 11.32 5.06
C ASP A 10 -13.29 11.63 4.77
N SER A 11 -12.53 12.15 5.75
CA SER A 11 -11.11 12.50 5.50
C SER A 11 -10.18 11.29 5.36
N LYS A 12 -10.48 10.17 6.03
CA LYS A 12 -9.65 8.96 6.01
C LYS A 12 -9.84 8.13 4.74
N MET A 13 -11.05 8.11 4.17
CA MET A 13 -11.31 7.48 2.88
C MET A 13 -10.52 8.17 1.75
N ASP A 14 -10.39 9.50 1.84
CA ASP A 14 -9.62 10.29 0.88
C ASP A 14 -8.11 9.96 0.94
N GLU A 15 -7.51 9.88 2.13
CA GLU A 15 -6.08 9.56 2.25
C GLU A 15 -5.70 8.15 1.76
N GLY A 16 -6.51 7.13 2.09
CA GLY A 16 -6.25 5.77 1.64
C GLY A 16 -6.34 5.64 0.12
N TYR A 17 -7.38 6.23 -0.46
CA TYR A 17 -7.58 6.26 -1.91
C TYR A 17 -6.48 7.04 -2.63
N GLN A 18 -6.04 8.19 -2.09
CA GLN A 18 -4.93 8.97 -2.65
C GLN A 18 -3.63 8.16 -2.69
N ARG A 19 -3.33 7.36 -1.65
CA ARG A 19 -2.15 6.48 -1.63
C ARG A 19 -2.28 5.37 -2.67
N TYR A 20 -3.45 4.77 -2.80
CA TYR A 20 -3.73 3.77 -3.84
C TYR A 20 -3.52 4.34 -5.25
N MET A 21 -4.07 5.52 -5.53
CA MET A 21 -3.88 6.23 -6.80
C MET A 21 -2.42 6.58 -7.06
N ARG A 22 -1.66 6.92 -6.00
CA ARG A 22 -0.21 7.16 -6.10
C ARG A 22 0.56 5.91 -6.55
N LEU A 23 0.23 4.73 -6.04
CA LEU A 23 0.86 3.48 -6.48
C LEU A 23 0.65 3.26 -7.99
N HIS A 24 -0.57 3.47 -8.49
CA HIS A 24 -0.89 3.37 -9.90
C HIS A 24 -0.13 4.39 -10.75
N ALA A 25 -0.06 5.65 -10.30
CA ALA A 25 0.70 6.70 -10.97
C ALA A 25 2.18 6.34 -11.09
N ILE A 26 2.79 5.82 -10.02
CA ILE A 26 4.19 5.38 -10.00
C ILE A 26 4.42 4.22 -11.00
N VAL A 27 3.52 3.23 -11.03
CA VAL A 27 3.60 2.13 -12.00
C VAL A 27 3.55 2.65 -13.44
N GLN A 28 2.64 3.57 -13.75
CA GLN A 28 2.54 4.19 -15.07
C GLN A 28 3.79 5.01 -15.41
N GLU A 29 4.30 5.77 -14.44
CA GLU A 29 5.50 6.60 -14.59
C GLU A 29 6.74 5.75 -14.91
N ILE A 30 6.94 4.64 -14.20
CA ILE A 30 8.08 3.73 -14.43
C ILE A 30 7.97 3.06 -15.80
N ASN A 31 6.78 2.57 -16.17
CA ASN A 31 6.57 1.89 -17.45
C ASN A 31 6.69 2.83 -18.66
N SER A 32 6.29 4.10 -18.51
CA SER A 32 6.33 5.08 -19.61
C SER A 32 7.73 5.66 -19.86
N LYS A 33 8.60 5.69 -18.84
CA LYS A 33 9.99 6.17 -18.92
C LYS A 33 10.94 5.20 -18.21
N PRO A 34 11.37 4.13 -18.87
CA PRO A 34 12.18 3.08 -18.24
C PRO A 34 13.66 3.46 -18.00
N MET A 35 14.13 4.63 -18.49
CA MET A 35 15.54 5.02 -18.43
C MET A 35 15.80 6.20 -17.50
N SER A 36 16.80 6.02 -16.62
CA SER A 36 17.46 7.03 -15.77
C SER A 36 16.55 7.94 -14.94
N ARG A 37 16.50 7.69 -13.63
CA ARG A 37 15.89 8.61 -12.65
C ARG A 37 16.95 9.53 -12.07
N THR A 38 16.56 10.76 -11.74
CA THR A 38 17.46 11.69 -11.07
C THR A 38 17.62 11.29 -9.60
N THR A 39 18.66 11.82 -8.95
CA THR A 39 18.89 11.57 -7.52
C THR A 39 17.75 12.12 -6.66
N GLU A 40 17.16 13.25 -7.06
CA GLU A 40 16.00 13.85 -6.39
C GLU A 40 14.79 12.91 -6.44
N TRP A 41 14.56 12.26 -7.59
CA TRP A 41 13.50 11.27 -7.73
C TRP A 41 13.69 10.10 -6.77
N TYR A 42 14.90 9.52 -6.68
CA TYR A 42 15.15 8.43 -5.73
C TYR A 42 14.96 8.89 -4.28
N THR A 43 15.34 10.12 -3.96
CA THR A 43 15.18 10.69 -2.63
C THR A 43 13.70 10.86 -2.27
N GLU A 44 12.89 11.45 -3.15
CA GLU A 44 11.44 11.59 -2.97
C GLU A 44 10.77 10.22 -2.79
N HIS A 45 11.11 9.27 -3.65
CA HIS A 45 10.51 7.94 -3.60
C HIS A 45 10.98 7.10 -2.40
N ASN A 46 12.18 7.36 -1.86
CA ASN A 46 12.60 6.79 -0.60
C ASN A 46 11.76 7.32 0.58
N HIS A 47 11.39 8.62 0.58
CA HIS A 47 10.45 9.14 1.59
C HIS A 47 9.09 8.45 1.51
N LEU A 48 8.62 8.12 0.30
CA LEU A 48 7.39 7.33 0.13
C LEU A 48 7.52 5.93 0.71
N LEU A 49 8.65 5.25 0.49
CA LEU A 49 8.92 3.92 1.06
C LEU A 49 8.89 3.97 2.60
N HIS A 50 9.57 4.95 3.22
CA HIS A 50 9.51 5.14 4.67
C HIS A 50 8.09 5.44 5.17
N MET A 51 7.32 6.24 4.43
CA MET A 51 5.93 6.56 4.79
C MET A 51 5.05 5.31 4.76
N TYR A 52 5.24 4.41 3.78
CA TYR A 52 4.56 3.12 3.76
C TYR A 52 5.03 2.21 4.89
N ASP A 53 6.34 2.06 5.10
CA ASP A 53 6.91 1.25 6.20
C ASP A 53 6.38 1.68 7.58
N CYS A 54 6.35 2.99 7.84
CA CYS A 54 5.81 3.56 9.09
C CYS A 54 4.31 3.30 9.26
N HIS A 55 3.57 3.15 8.16
CA HIS A 55 2.14 2.87 8.19
C HIS A 55 1.85 1.40 8.50
N PHE A 56 2.77 0.50 8.16
CA PHE A 56 2.68 -0.93 8.44
C PHE A 56 3.63 -1.31 9.59
N LYS A 57 3.40 -0.74 10.79
CA LYS A 57 4.31 -0.81 11.94
C LYS A 57 4.75 -2.22 12.38
N THR A 58 4.03 -3.27 12.01
CA THR A 58 4.36 -4.69 12.28
C THR A 58 4.70 -5.49 11.03
N GLY A 59 4.91 -4.81 9.90
CA GLY A 59 5.06 -5.43 8.59
C GLY A 59 3.72 -5.85 7.98
N PHE A 60 3.76 -6.23 6.71
CA PHE A 60 2.61 -6.79 6.00
C PHE A 60 2.32 -8.24 6.42
N THR A 61 3.27 -8.92 7.08
CA THR A 61 3.18 -10.35 7.46
C THR A 61 2.44 -10.63 8.76
N ASP A 62 2.19 -9.63 9.60
CA ASP A 62 1.41 -9.75 10.83
C ASP A 62 -0.11 -9.77 10.55
N LEU A 63 -0.51 -10.75 9.74
CA LEU A 63 -1.90 -10.94 9.31
C LEU A 63 -2.65 -11.84 10.30
N HIS A 64 -3.88 -11.44 10.62
CA HIS A 64 -4.79 -12.23 11.45
C HIS A 64 -4.87 -13.68 10.92
N PRO A 65 -4.85 -14.71 11.80
CA PRO A 65 -4.87 -16.12 11.38
C PRO A 65 -6.03 -16.51 10.47
N GLU A 66 -7.15 -15.80 10.56
CA GLU A 66 -8.36 -16.02 9.76
C GLU A 66 -8.19 -15.65 8.27
N ILE A 67 -7.24 -14.77 7.94
CA ILE A 67 -6.92 -14.45 6.56
C ILE A 67 -6.11 -15.63 6.01
N THR A 68 -6.77 -16.63 5.40
CA THR A 68 -6.12 -17.88 4.98
C THR A 68 -5.68 -17.88 3.52
N ASP A 69 -6.01 -16.83 2.75
CA ASP A 69 -5.65 -16.74 1.33
C ASP A 69 -4.11 -16.83 1.15
N PRO A 70 -3.61 -17.93 0.52
CA PRO A 70 -2.19 -18.14 0.36
C PRO A 70 -1.54 -17.13 -0.58
N ILE A 71 -2.26 -16.64 -1.60
CA ILE A 71 -1.77 -15.65 -2.55
C ILE A 71 -1.64 -14.30 -1.85
N PHE A 72 -2.66 -13.91 -1.08
CA PHE A 72 -2.63 -12.68 -0.29
C PHE A 72 -1.47 -12.68 0.72
N ARG A 73 -1.32 -13.77 1.49
CA ARG A 73 -0.20 -13.91 2.44
C ARG A 73 1.16 -13.87 1.76
N ALA A 74 1.31 -14.53 0.62
CA ALA A 74 2.56 -14.50 -0.15
C ALA A 74 2.89 -13.09 -0.66
N ASN A 75 1.88 -12.35 -1.15
CA ASN A 75 2.04 -10.97 -1.57
C ASN A 75 2.45 -10.06 -0.41
N CYS A 76 1.83 -10.22 0.75
CA CYS A 76 2.20 -9.47 1.95
C CYS A 76 3.65 -9.76 2.39
N ALA A 77 4.05 -11.02 2.47
CA ALA A 77 5.45 -11.39 2.75
C ALA A 77 6.44 -10.83 1.71
N ARG A 78 6.00 -10.76 0.45
CA ARG A 78 6.79 -10.17 -0.63
C ARG A 78 6.93 -8.65 -0.47
N LEU A 79 5.91 -7.95 0.02
CA LEU A 79 6.00 -6.51 0.30
C LEU A 79 7.02 -6.22 1.39
N ASP A 80 7.03 -6.99 2.49
CA ASP A 80 8.04 -6.86 3.54
C ASP A 80 9.46 -7.07 3.00
N LEU A 81 9.66 -8.07 2.14
CA LEU A 81 10.97 -8.32 1.54
C LEU A 81 11.40 -7.16 0.62
N LEU A 82 10.48 -6.68 -0.21
CA LEU A 82 10.79 -5.63 -1.19
C LEU A 82 11.04 -4.29 -0.53
N ILE A 83 10.23 -3.87 0.44
CA ILE A 83 10.39 -2.57 1.09
C ILE A 83 11.73 -2.48 1.84
N ASN A 84 12.08 -3.53 2.59
CA ASN A 84 13.36 -3.62 3.29
C ASN A 84 14.55 -3.62 2.32
N LYS A 85 14.43 -4.35 1.20
CA LYS A 85 15.47 -4.39 0.16
C LYS A 85 15.69 -3.00 -0.46
N LEU A 86 14.62 -2.33 -0.85
CA LEU A 86 14.67 -1.02 -1.52
C LEU A 86 15.23 0.07 -0.61
N MET A 87 14.80 0.11 0.65
CA MET A 87 15.31 1.07 1.64
C MET A 87 16.81 0.84 1.90
N LYS A 88 17.23 -0.43 2.05
CA LYS A 88 18.65 -0.78 2.23
C LYS A 88 19.51 -0.41 1.00
N GLU A 89 18.99 -0.61 -0.21
CA GLU A 89 19.66 -0.20 -1.44
C GLU A 89 19.85 1.33 -1.48
N PHE A 90 18.81 2.08 -1.12
CA PHE A 90 18.90 3.53 -1.04
C PHE A 90 19.91 4.00 0.00
N ASP A 91 19.88 3.44 1.22
CA ASP A 91 20.85 3.80 2.27
C ASP A 91 22.29 3.53 1.87
N SER A 92 22.51 2.48 1.06
CA SER A 92 23.86 2.06 0.64
C SER A 92 24.37 2.86 -0.57
N TYR A 93 23.48 3.17 -1.52
CA TYR A 93 23.89 3.63 -2.85
C TYR A 93 23.20 4.92 -3.32
N HIS A 94 22.20 5.42 -2.59
CA HIS A 94 21.31 6.53 -2.97
C HIS A 94 20.51 6.26 -4.26
N TRP A 95 20.37 4.99 -4.64
CA TRP A 95 19.48 4.52 -5.70
C TRP A 95 19.01 3.10 -5.36
N PHE A 96 17.89 2.70 -5.95
CA PHE A 96 17.34 1.35 -5.81
C PHE A 96 16.90 0.80 -7.17
N SER A 97 16.78 -0.51 -7.26
CA SER A 97 16.34 -1.20 -8.47
C SER A 97 14.91 -0.77 -8.88
N LEU A 98 14.77 -0.13 -10.04
CA LEU A 98 13.45 0.23 -10.59
C LEU A 98 12.57 -0.98 -10.85
N TYR A 99 13.18 -2.14 -11.13
CA TYR A 99 12.45 -3.40 -11.29
C TYR A 99 11.83 -3.83 -9.97
N ASP A 100 12.62 -3.85 -8.89
CA ASP A 100 12.12 -4.24 -7.56
C ASP A 100 11.08 -3.24 -7.05
N TYR A 101 11.29 -1.95 -7.31
CA TYR A 101 10.34 -0.90 -6.97
C TYR A 101 9.02 -1.02 -7.76
N LEU A 102 9.09 -1.36 -9.05
CA LEU A 102 7.90 -1.66 -9.84
C LEU A 102 7.16 -2.89 -9.30
N GLN A 103 7.87 -3.93 -8.91
CA GLN A 103 7.25 -5.11 -8.28
C GLN A 103 6.59 -4.74 -6.96
N PHE A 104 7.23 -3.92 -6.12
CA PHE A 104 6.64 -3.46 -4.86
C PHE A 104 5.30 -2.77 -5.10
N ASN A 105 5.26 -1.78 -5.99
CA ASN A 105 4.03 -1.03 -6.24
C ASN A 105 2.92 -1.92 -6.83
N LYS A 106 3.25 -2.84 -7.75
CA LYS A 106 2.28 -3.80 -8.30
C LYS A 106 1.75 -4.78 -7.25
N THR A 107 2.61 -5.28 -6.38
CA THR A 107 2.20 -6.16 -5.29
C THR A 107 1.32 -5.44 -4.28
N ALA A 108 1.62 -4.16 -3.99
CA ALA A 108 0.82 -3.36 -3.07
C ALA A 108 -0.59 -3.11 -3.62
N ILE A 109 -0.71 -2.80 -4.92
CA ILE A 109 -2.00 -2.71 -5.62
C ILE A 109 -2.76 -4.04 -5.52
N ALA A 110 -2.11 -5.17 -5.82
CA ALA A 110 -2.76 -6.47 -5.77
C ALA A 110 -3.28 -6.84 -4.37
N VAL A 111 -2.58 -6.45 -3.30
CA VAL A 111 -3.04 -6.62 -1.92
C VAL A 111 -4.28 -5.76 -1.66
N VAL A 112 -4.27 -4.50 -2.08
CA VAL A 112 -5.44 -3.60 -1.91
C VAL A 112 -6.65 -4.09 -2.72
N ASP A 113 -6.45 -4.50 -3.97
CA ASP A 113 -7.51 -5.02 -4.84
C ASP A 113 -8.14 -6.30 -4.27
N ALA A 114 -7.32 -7.21 -3.71
CA ALA A 114 -7.80 -8.43 -3.07
C ALA A 114 -8.66 -8.15 -1.84
N VAL A 115 -8.28 -7.14 -1.04
CA VAL A 115 -9.08 -6.69 0.12
C VAL A 115 -10.41 -6.10 -0.36
N HIS A 116 -10.41 -5.21 -1.35
CA HIS A 116 -11.62 -4.61 -1.88
C HIS A 116 -12.57 -5.63 -2.50
N SER A 117 -12.06 -6.56 -3.33
CA SER A 117 -12.90 -7.63 -3.89
C SER A 117 -13.51 -8.53 -2.81
N SER A 118 -12.77 -8.79 -1.72
CA SER A 118 -13.30 -9.56 -0.59
C SER A 118 -14.41 -8.83 0.15
N ILE A 119 -14.33 -7.49 0.26
CA ILE A 119 -15.36 -6.65 0.87
C ILE A 119 -16.59 -6.55 -0.03
N GLU A 120 -16.44 -6.31 -1.33
CA GLU A 120 -17.55 -6.25 -2.28
C GLU A 120 -18.32 -7.58 -2.37
N MET A 121 -17.62 -8.72 -2.21
CA MET A 121 -18.28 -10.03 -2.09
C MET A 121 -18.98 -10.23 -0.74
N ALA A 122 -18.49 -9.62 0.34
CA ALA A 122 -19.11 -9.68 1.66
C ALA A 122 -20.32 -8.73 1.78
N ASP A 123 -20.33 -7.60 1.09
CA ASP A 123 -21.48 -6.68 1.03
C ASP A 123 -22.66 -7.24 0.22
N ALA A 124 -22.44 -8.32 -0.55
CA ALA A 124 -23.52 -9.06 -1.23
C ALA A 124 -24.18 -10.13 -0.33
N ASP A 125 -23.54 -10.50 0.78
CA ASP A 125 -24.04 -11.37 1.83
C ASP A 125 -24.17 -10.52 3.12
N ASP A 126 -25.26 -9.73 3.18
CA ASP A 126 -25.71 -8.87 4.30
C ASP A 126 -25.07 -9.13 5.70
N GLU A 127 -24.74 -8.03 6.42
CA GLU A 127 -24.48 -7.96 7.89
C GLU A 127 -23.05 -8.16 8.45
N ILE A 128 -21.95 -8.18 7.69
CA ILE A 128 -20.58 -8.18 8.30
C ILE A 128 -20.03 -6.75 8.48
N SER A 129 -20.85 -5.87 9.05
CA SER A 129 -20.52 -4.45 9.34
C SER A 129 -19.44 -4.25 10.43
N ASN A 130 -18.72 -5.30 10.85
CA ASN A 130 -17.89 -5.24 12.06
C ASN A 130 -16.41 -5.61 11.90
N MET A 131 -15.87 -5.90 10.72
CA MET A 131 -14.45 -6.27 10.61
C MET A 131 -13.46 -5.10 10.57
N PHE A 132 -13.89 -3.89 10.14
CA PHE A 132 -13.03 -2.69 10.17
C PHE A 132 -13.08 -1.89 11.47
N ALA A 133 -13.92 -2.29 12.43
CA ALA A 133 -13.87 -1.75 13.79
C ALA A 133 -12.62 -2.23 14.56
N GLY A 134 -11.95 -3.30 14.09
CA GLY A 134 -10.82 -3.93 14.77
C GLY A 134 -9.42 -3.45 14.38
N LEU A 135 -9.27 -2.59 13.36
CA LEU A 135 -7.94 -2.14 12.87
C LEU A 135 -7.52 -0.73 13.30
N SER A 136 -8.15 -0.16 14.35
CA SER A 136 -7.54 0.95 15.11
C SER A 136 -8.19 1.18 16.49
N VAL A 137 -7.52 0.76 17.57
CA VAL A 137 -6.81 1.62 18.56
C VAL A 137 -5.65 0.82 19.12
#